data_AF-A0A024S1R8-F1
#
_entry.id   AF-A0A024S1R8-F1
#
_cell.length_a   1.000
_cell.length_b   1.000
_cell.length_c   1.000
_cell.angle_alpha   90.00
_cell.angle_beta   90.00
_cell.angle_gamma   90.00
#
_symmetry.space_group_name_H-M   'P 1'
#
loop_
_entity.id
_entity.type
_entity.pdbx_description
1 polymer ?
#
loop_
_entity_poly.entity_id
_entity_poly.type
_entity_poly.pdbx_seq_one_letter_code
_entity_poly.pdbx_strand_id
1 'polypeptide(L)'
;MEAFNDTDNVWPDDVQPPSPSPSPSPSLSSAPPSSATSTESIPWEDLQAFEDEALALNTAVLRQTLYGHLYAHLPNEQIDWDLEGENVCRVIGARCYGIILALRGLLIVHLGNHYHLDRNASLALRDSTSSPAFQGNSDIVAAAPMLSNESPDIQNQASGNTGDMALETPES
;
A
#
# COMPACT_ATOMS: atom_id res chain seq x y z
N MET A 1 -49.19 3.91 15.83
CA MET A 1 -48.28 4.20 16.96
C MET A 1 -47.86 2.86 17.50
N GLU A 2 -46.84 2.28 16.88
CA GLU A 2 -46.28 1.01 17.34
C GLU A 2 -45.28 1.31 18.46
N ALA A 3 -45.51 0.70 19.61
CA ALA A 3 -44.64 0.82 20.77
C ALA A 3 -43.36 0.02 20.48
N PHE A 4 -42.24 0.72 20.40
CA PHE A 4 -40.94 0.08 20.47
C PHE A 4 -40.78 -0.43 21.91
N ASN A 5 -40.81 -1.75 22.09
CA ASN A 5 -40.40 -2.36 23.34
C ASN A 5 -38.89 -2.13 23.48
N ASP A 6 -38.51 -1.23 24.40
CA ASP A 6 -37.18 -1.11 24.96
C ASP A 6 -36.82 -2.48 25.55
N THR A 7 -36.14 -3.29 24.75
CA THR A 7 -35.58 -4.55 25.21
C THR A 7 -34.24 -4.15 25.80
N ASP A 8 -34.16 -4.15 27.13
CA ASP A 8 -32.96 -3.81 27.90
C ASP A 8 -31.72 -4.41 27.23
N ASN A 9 -30.94 -3.53 26.63
CA ASN A 9 -29.70 -3.86 25.95
C ASN A 9 -28.63 -4.09 27.02
N VAL A 10 -28.80 -5.17 27.80
CA VAL A 10 -27.82 -5.67 28.78
C VAL A 10 -26.55 -5.97 28.01
N TRP A 11 -25.56 -5.10 28.16
CA TRP A 11 -24.23 -5.32 27.65
C TRP A 11 -23.70 -6.62 28.26
N PRO A 12 -23.06 -7.53 27.51
CA PRO A 12 -22.63 -8.84 28.00
C PRO A 12 -21.49 -8.81 29.05
N ASP A 13 -21.30 -7.69 29.76
CA ASP A 13 -20.32 -7.50 30.84
C ASP A 13 -20.88 -7.82 32.24
N ASP A 14 -22.20 -7.93 32.42
CA ASP A 14 -22.80 -8.25 33.74
C ASP A 14 -22.73 -9.75 34.11
N VAL A 15 -22.14 -10.59 33.26
CA VAL A 15 -21.81 -11.96 33.64
C VAL A 15 -20.46 -11.93 34.36
N GLN A 16 -20.51 -11.68 35.67
CA GLN A 16 -19.34 -11.80 36.53
C GLN A 16 -18.69 -13.18 36.29
N PRO A 17 -17.44 -13.25 35.81
CA PRO A 17 -16.78 -14.52 35.61
C PRO A 17 -16.72 -15.25 36.96
N PRO A 18 -16.91 -16.59 36.99
CA PRO A 18 -16.82 -17.34 38.24
C PRO A 18 -15.47 -17.07 38.88
N SER A 19 -15.47 -16.72 40.18
CA SER A 19 -14.24 -16.49 40.94
C SER A 19 -13.26 -17.63 40.68
N PRO A 20 -12.00 -17.35 40.31
CA PRO A 20 -11.02 -18.40 40.08
C PRO A 20 -10.86 -19.22 41.37
N SER A 21 -10.99 -20.54 41.26
CA SER A 21 -10.67 -21.46 42.35
C SER A 21 -9.24 -21.20 42.85
N PRO A 22 -8.95 -21.35 44.17
CA PRO A 22 -7.60 -21.18 44.67
C PRO A 22 -6.69 -22.23 44.06
N SER A 23 -5.88 -21.80 43.08
CA SER A 23 -4.85 -22.63 42.46
C SER A 23 -3.75 -22.94 43.49
N PRO A 24 -3.21 -24.17 43.55
CA PRO A 24 -2.08 -24.45 44.42
C PRO A 24 -0.92 -23.52 44.06
N SER A 25 -0.37 -22.83 45.07
CA SER A 25 0.73 -21.88 44.90
C SER A 25 1.89 -22.55 44.15
N PRO A 26 2.29 -22.06 42.97
CA PRO A 26 3.53 -22.53 42.36
C PRO A 26 4.66 -22.13 43.29
N SER A 27 5.41 -23.14 43.74
CA SER A 27 6.63 -22.93 44.53
C SER A 27 7.56 -22.01 43.75
N LEU A 28 8.07 -21.01 44.47
CA LEU A 28 9.05 -20.00 44.07
C LEU A 28 10.10 -20.57 43.08
N SER A 29 9.84 -20.44 41.79
CA SER A 29 10.83 -20.64 40.75
C SER A 29 11.29 -19.24 40.36
N SER A 30 12.54 -18.95 40.68
CA SER A 30 13.22 -17.66 40.60
C SER A 30 12.71 -16.78 39.46
N ALA A 31 12.12 -15.64 39.82
CA ALA A 31 11.82 -14.58 38.87
C ALA A 31 13.10 -14.25 38.08
N PRO A 32 13.04 -14.11 36.74
CA PRO A 32 14.12 -13.46 36.02
C PRO A 32 14.32 -12.08 36.66
N PRO A 33 15.55 -11.51 36.68
CA PRO A 33 15.73 -10.16 37.18
C PRO A 33 14.76 -9.26 36.41
N SER A 34 13.74 -8.77 37.11
CA SER A 34 12.89 -7.70 36.63
C SER A 34 13.81 -6.51 36.42
N SER A 35 14.43 -6.44 35.25
CA SER A 35 14.82 -5.18 34.66
C SER A 35 13.51 -4.42 34.55
N ALA A 36 13.19 -3.68 35.60
CA ALA A 36 12.25 -2.60 35.55
C ALA A 36 12.84 -1.61 34.53
N THR A 37 12.61 -1.88 33.25
CA THR A 37 12.51 -0.82 32.27
C THR A 37 11.42 0.06 32.83
N SER A 38 11.82 1.17 33.46
CA SER A 38 10.92 2.22 33.90
C SER A 38 9.93 2.42 32.78
N THR A 39 8.66 2.11 33.04
CA THR A 39 7.57 2.50 32.15
C THR A 39 7.52 4.02 32.23
N GLU A 40 8.36 4.66 31.44
CA GLU A 40 8.33 6.10 31.27
C GLU A 40 6.97 6.40 30.64
N SER A 41 6.07 6.99 31.41
CA SER A 41 4.76 7.38 30.92
C SER A 41 4.97 8.48 29.89
N ILE A 42 4.92 8.10 28.62
CA ILE A 42 4.86 9.03 27.50
C ILE A 42 3.58 9.87 27.71
N PRO A 43 3.67 11.21 27.72
CA PRO A 43 2.52 12.10 27.75
C PRO A 43 1.53 11.74 26.64
N TRP A 44 0.23 11.84 26.93
CA TRP A 44 -0.82 11.50 25.96
C TRP A 44 -0.69 12.31 24.66
N GLU A 45 -0.29 13.57 24.76
CA GLU A 45 -0.11 14.48 23.64
C GLU A 45 0.96 13.99 22.66
N ASP A 46 2.04 13.37 23.17
CA ASP A 46 3.12 12.83 22.34
C ASP A 46 2.67 11.57 21.59
N LEU A 47 1.84 10.73 22.23
CA LEU A 47 1.24 9.57 21.58
C LEU A 47 0.27 9.99 20.46
N GLN A 48 -0.54 11.01 20.72
CA GLN A 48 -1.47 11.54 19.72
C GLN A 48 -0.74 12.14 18.52
N ALA A 49 0.32 12.93 18.75
CA ALA A 49 1.12 13.49 17.67
C ALA A 49 1.76 12.40 16.79
N PHE A 50 2.23 11.31 17.41
CA PHE A 50 2.77 10.15 16.70
C PHE A 50 1.72 9.44 15.84
N GLU A 51 0.51 9.23 16.38
CA GLU A 51 -0.59 8.63 15.62
C GLU A 51 -1.06 9.52 14.47
N ASP A 52 -1.17 10.83 14.68
CA ASP A 52 -1.55 11.79 13.65
C ASP A 52 -0.52 11.82 12.51
N GLU A 53 0.78 11.79 12.82
CA GLU A 53 1.85 11.68 11.83
C GLU A 53 1.78 10.35 11.07
N ALA A 54 1.58 9.24 11.79
CA ALA A 54 1.43 7.92 11.18
C ALA A 54 0.19 7.86 10.25
N LEU A 55 -0.91 8.49 10.64
CA LEU A 55 -2.13 8.57 9.85
C LEU A 55 -1.91 9.43 8.60
N ALA A 56 -1.26 10.59 8.75
CA ALA A 56 -0.92 11.48 7.64
C ALA A 56 -0.11 10.74 6.56
N LEU A 57 0.93 10.01 6.97
CA LEU A 57 1.76 9.19 6.09
C LEU A 57 0.96 8.08 5.38
N ASN A 58 -0.05 7.52 6.04
CA ASN A 58 -0.87 6.45 5.46
C ASN A 58 -1.98 6.94 4.53
N THR A 59 -2.35 8.22 4.57
CA THR A 59 -3.51 8.70 3.78
C THR A 59 -3.32 8.52 2.28
N ALA A 60 -2.10 8.74 1.75
CA ALA A 60 -1.79 8.52 0.35
C ALA A 60 -1.94 7.05 -0.07
N VAL A 61 -1.42 6.13 0.77
CA VAL A 61 -1.51 4.68 0.55
C VAL A 61 -2.96 4.21 0.57
N LEU A 62 -3.77 4.71 1.52
CA LEU A 62 -5.20 4.41 1.59
C LEU A 62 -5.93 4.89 0.33
N ARG A 63 -5.65 6.11 -0.15
CA ARG A 63 -6.25 6.62 -1.39
C ARG A 63 -5.84 5.79 -2.60
N GLN A 64 -4.57 5.41 -2.69
CA GLN A 64 -4.10 4.52 -3.75
C GLN A 64 -4.80 3.17 -3.69
N THR A 65 -5.00 2.60 -2.50
CA THR A 65 -5.69 1.33 -2.31
C THR A 65 -7.17 1.42 -2.71
N LEU A 66 -7.86 2.49 -2.32
CA LEU A 66 -9.28 2.68 -2.57
C LEU A 66 -9.59 3.08 -4.02
N TYR A 67 -8.78 3.96 -4.62
CA TYR A 67 -9.06 4.58 -5.93
C TYR A 67 -8.11 4.13 -7.03
N GLY A 68 -7.04 3.40 -6.73
CA GLY A 68 -6.02 2.97 -7.69
C GLY A 68 -6.59 2.34 -8.95
N HIS A 69 -7.59 1.46 -8.80
CA HIS A 69 -8.27 0.81 -9.92
C HIS A 69 -8.94 1.80 -10.90
N LEU A 70 -9.39 2.97 -10.43
CA LEU A 70 -9.98 4.00 -11.29
C LEU A 70 -8.95 4.68 -12.19
N TYR A 71 -7.72 4.79 -11.69
CA TYR A 71 -6.61 5.43 -12.36
C TYR A 71 -5.66 4.42 -13.03
N ALA A 72 -6.00 3.12 -13.06
CA ALA A 72 -5.12 2.05 -13.55
C ALA A 72 -4.67 2.20 -15.01
N HIS A 73 -5.38 3.03 -15.79
CA HIS A 73 -5.05 3.36 -17.17
C HIS A 73 -4.06 4.52 -17.28
N LEU A 74 -3.56 5.08 -16.18
CA LEU A 74 -2.60 6.19 -16.14
C LEU A 74 -1.31 5.73 -15.43
N PRO A 75 -0.14 6.28 -15.80
CA PRO A 75 1.10 6.02 -15.08
C PRO A 75 1.01 6.54 -13.64
N ASN A 76 1.51 5.75 -12.68
CA ASN A 76 1.43 6.09 -11.26
C ASN A 76 2.11 7.42 -10.92
N GLU A 77 3.19 7.77 -11.63
CA GLU A 77 3.94 9.02 -11.49
C GLU A 77 3.11 10.28 -11.83
N GLN A 78 1.96 10.10 -12.48
CA GLN A 78 1.08 11.21 -12.85
C GLN A 78 -0.14 11.33 -11.97
N ILE A 79 -0.21 10.53 -10.92
CA ILE A 79 -1.32 10.55 -9.99
C ILE A 79 -0.80 11.11 -8.68
N ASP A 80 -1.40 12.22 -8.26
CA ASP A 80 -1.14 12.79 -6.95
C ASP A 80 -2.02 12.10 -5.90
N TRP A 81 -1.42 11.18 -5.14
CA TRP A 81 -2.09 10.49 -4.03
C TRP A 81 -2.13 11.33 -2.75
N ASP A 82 -1.31 12.37 -2.65
CA ASP A 82 -1.25 13.27 -1.50
C ASP A 82 -2.37 14.31 -1.54
N LEU A 83 -2.88 14.63 -2.74
CA LEU A 83 -4.01 15.55 -2.90
C LEU A 83 -5.21 15.14 -2.01
N GLU A 84 -5.74 16.06 -1.23
CA GLU A 84 -6.85 15.76 -0.33
C GLU A 84 -8.20 15.67 -1.08
N GLY A 85 -9.14 14.90 -0.50
CA GLY A 85 -10.50 14.74 -1.03
C GLY A 85 -10.77 13.37 -1.67
N GLU A 86 -12.02 12.92 -1.56
CA GLU A 86 -12.45 11.59 -2.03
C GLU A 86 -12.67 11.55 -3.54
N ASN A 87 -13.47 12.48 -4.08
CA ASN A 87 -13.88 12.49 -5.48
C ASN A 87 -13.16 13.59 -6.26
N VAL A 88 -11.83 13.68 -6.15
CA VAL A 88 -11.01 14.71 -6.80
C VAL A 88 -10.25 14.12 -8.00
N CYS A 89 -10.08 14.92 -9.06
CA CYS A 89 -9.20 14.56 -10.16
C CYS A 89 -7.72 14.73 -9.76
N ARG A 90 -6.98 13.63 -9.75
CA ARG A 90 -5.58 13.55 -9.25
C ARG A 90 -4.53 13.59 -10.35
N VAL A 91 -4.91 13.80 -11.61
CA VAL A 91 -4.00 13.68 -12.75
C VAL A 91 -3.11 14.92 -12.88
N ILE A 92 -1.82 14.79 -12.59
CA ILE A 92 -0.85 15.89 -12.58
C ILE A 92 -0.73 16.51 -13.98
N GLY A 93 -0.82 17.85 -14.02
CA GLY A 93 -0.75 18.63 -15.25
C GLY A 93 -1.97 18.51 -16.17
N ALA A 94 -3.06 17.87 -15.71
CA ALA A 94 -4.35 17.95 -16.36
C ALA A 94 -5.00 19.31 -16.10
N ARG A 95 -5.80 19.81 -17.05
CA ARG A 95 -6.58 21.05 -16.84
C ARG A 95 -7.63 20.92 -15.74
N CYS A 96 -8.04 19.69 -15.46
CA CYS A 96 -9.02 19.35 -14.43
C CYS A 96 -8.39 18.88 -13.11
N TYR A 97 -7.07 18.96 -12.96
CA TYR A 97 -6.40 18.62 -11.70
C TYR A 97 -6.99 19.42 -10.53
N GLY A 98 -7.30 18.74 -9.42
CA GLY A 98 -7.90 19.36 -8.24
C GLY A 98 -9.41 19.61 -8.33
N ILE A 99 -10.06 19.34 -9.46
CA ILE A 99 -11.52 19.48 -9.56
C ILE A 99 -12.20 18.42 -8.70
N ILE A 100 -13.07 18.87 -7.81
CA ILE A 100 -13.92 18.04 -6.97
C ILE A 100 -15.19 17.69 -7.73
N LEU A 101 -15.51 16.41 -7.80
CA LEU A 101 -16.74 15.88 -8.37
C LEU A 101 -17.67 15.48 -7.22
N ALA A 102 -18.97 15.78 -7.36
CA ALA A 102 -19.92 15.56 -6.26
C ALA A 102 -20.10 14.08 -5.89
N LEU A 103 -19.86 13.15 -6.83
CA LEU A 103 -20.12 11.73 -6.66
C LEU A 103 -18.99 10.91 -7.28
N ARG A 104 -18.71 9.75 -6.69
CA ARG A 104 -17.74 8.78 -7.22
C ARG A 104 -18.04 8.35 -8.66
N GLY A 105 -19.32 8.15 -8.99
CA GLY A 105 -19.74 7.83 -10.36
C GLY A 105 -19.34 8.91 -11.38
N LEU A 106 -19.36 10.18 -10.99
CA LEU A 106 -18.92 11.27 -11.85
C LEU A 106 -17.39 11.26 -12.03
N LEU A 107 -16.63 10.91 -10.98
CA LEU A 107 -15.18 10.71 -11.11
C LEU A 107 -14.85 9.59 -12.11
N ILE A 108 -15.57 8.47 -12.07
CA ILE A 108 -15.39 7.36 -13.02
C ILE A 108 -15.63 7.82 -14.46
N VAL A 109 -16.77 8.48 -14.72
CA VAL A 109 -17.10 9.02 -16.05
C VAL A 109 -16.10 10.07 -16.48
N HIS A 110 -15.66 10.93 -15.55
CA HIS A 110 -14.66 11.96 -15.80
C HIS A 110 -13.33 11.36 -16.25
N LEU A 111 -12.81 10.37 -15.52
CA LEU A 111 -11.56 9.69 -15.84
C LEU A 111 -11.66 8.87 -17.13
N GLY A 112 -12.84 8.33 -17.45
CA GLY A 112 -13.10 7.63 -18.72
C GLY A 112 -13.22 8.54 -19.94
N ASN A 113 -13.16 9.87 -19.78
CA ASN A 113 -13.22 10.80 -20.91
C ASN A 113 -11.96 10.70 -21.77
N HIS A 114 -12.11 10.90 -23.10
CA HIS A 114 -11.03 10.88 -24.08
C HIS A 114 -9.83 11.74 -23.66
N TYR A 115 -10.06 12.85 -22.98
CA TYR A 115 -8.98 13.69 -22.47
C TYR A 115 -7.93 12.94 -21.63
N HIS A 116 -8.35 12.06 -20.71
CA HIS A 116 -7.41 11.30 -19.87
C HIS A 116 -6.85 10.08 -20.60
N LEU A 117 -7.65 9.45 -21.46
CA LEU A 117 -7.22 8.32 -22.30
C LEU A 117 -6.15 8.74 -23.33
N ASP A 118 -6.35 9.87 -24.01
CA ASP A 118 -5.43 10.41 -25.01
C ASP A 118 -4.13 10.91 -24.36
N ARG A 119 -4.24 11.46 -23.15
CA ARG A 119 -3.06 11.84 -22.36
C ARG A 119 -2.21 10.61 -22.08
N ASN A 120 -2.80 9.50 -21.61
CA ASN A 120 -2.09 8.24 -21.42
C ASN A 120 -1.37 7.77 -22.70
N ALA A 121 -2.08 7.78 -23.84
CA ALA A 121 -1.50 7.38 -25.13
C ALA A 121 -0.31 8.26 -25.52
N SER A 122 -0.42 9.57 -25.29
CA SER A 122 0.66 10.53 -25.57
C SER A 122 1.90 10.29 -24.71
N LEU A 123 1.71 9.81 -23.49
CA LEU A 123 2.81 9.53 -22.54
C LEU A 123 3.50 8.23 -22.88
N ALA A 124 2.74 7.18 -23.17
CA ALA A 124 3.28 5.90 -23.63
C ALA A 124 4.17 6.07 -24.88
N LEU A 125 3.81 6.99 -25.78
CA LEU A 125 4.62 7.32 -26.95
C LEU A 125 5.94 8.03 -26.61
N ARG A 126 5.93 8.92 -25.61
CA ARG A 126 7.14 9.65 -25.16
C ARG A 126 8.13 8.72 -24.48
N ASP A 127 7.66 7.79 -23.67
CA ASP A 127 8.53 6.80 -23.01
C ASP A 127 9.17 5.86 -24.05
N SER A 128 8.42 5.52 -25.10
CA SER A 128 8.91 4.71 -26.22
C SER A 128 9.95 5.43 -27.10
N THR A 129 9.89 6.76 -27.18
CA THR A 129 10.80 7.57 -28.01
C THR A 129 12.00 8.12 -27.23
N SER A 130 11.94 8.13 -25.89
CA SER A 130 13.04 8.53 -25.02
C SER A 130 13.98 7.38 -24.64
N SER A 131 13.71 6.15 -25.06
CA SER A 131 14.65 5.04 -24.89
C SER A 131 15.73 5.15 -25.96
N PRO A 132 16.99 5.52 -25.63
CA PRO A 132 18.05 5.49 -26.62
C PRO A 132 18.23 4.04 -27.03
N ALA A 133 17.88 3.74 -28.28
CA ALA A 133 18.26 2.50 -28.92
C ALA A 133 19.75 2.28 -28.62
N PHE A 134 20.05 1.21 -27.89
CA PHE A 134 21.40 0.71 -27.71
C PHE A 134 21.87 0.30 -29.12
N GLN A 135 22.43 1.26 -29.86
CA GLN A 135 23.10 1.01 -31.13
C GLN A 135 24.31 0.17 -30.78
N GLY A 136 24.18 -1.14 -30.94
CA GLY A 136 25.29 -2.06 -30.97
C GLY A 136 26.25 -1.64 -32.06
N ASN A 137 27.32 -0.96 -31.66
CA ASN A 137 28.52 -0.79 -32.45
C ASN A 137 29.39 -2.03 -32.20
N SER A 138 29.17 -3.04 -33.05
CA SER A 138 30.11 -4.13 -33.25
C SER A 138 31.38 -3.59 -33.93
N ASP A 139 32.52 -4.00 -33.38
CA ASP A 139 33.88 -3.94 -33.91
C ASP A 139 34.59 -2.58 -33.91
N ILE A 140 35.54 -2.41 -32.98
CA ILE A 140 36.98 -2.28 -33.29
C ILE A 140 37.81 -2.65 -32.04
N VAL A 141 38.68 -3.64 -32.24
CA VAL A 141 39.81 -4.05 -31.41
C VAL A 141 40.75 -2.88 -31.06
N ALA A 142 41.14 -2.75 -29.79
CA ALA A 142 42.55 -2.82 -29.34
C ALA A 142 42.74 -2.30 -27.91
N ALA A 143 43.45 -3.14 -27.13
CA ALA A 143 44.32 -2.83 -25.99
C ALA A 143 43.73 -2.25 -24.69
N ALA A 144 43.73 -3.12 -23.67
CA ALA A 144 43.66 -2.78 -22.25
C ALA A 144 44.84 -1.89 -21.80
N PRO A 145 44.73 -1.25 -20.62
CA PRO A 145 45.38 -1.90 -19.49
C PRO A 145 44.54 -1.92 -18.20
N MET A 146 44.50 -3.13 -17.63
CA MET A 146 44.59 -3.49 -16.21
C MET A 146 44.37 -2.39 -15.17
N LEU A 147 43.23 -2.44 -14.49
CA LEU A 147 43.16 -2.14 -13.06
C LEU A 147 42.30 -3.21 -12.38
N SER A 148 43.00 -4.08 -11.66
CA SER A 148 42.44 -4.98 -10.66
C SER A 148 41.61 -4.18 -9.65
N ASN A 149 40.45 -4.70 -9.27
CA ASN A 149 40.15 -4.95 -7.86
C ASN A 149 38.88 -5.80 -7.69
N GLU A 150 39.13 -7.06 -7.34
CA GLU A 150 38.57 -7.76 -6.18
C GLU A 150 37.04 -7.87 -6.04
N SER A 151 36.56 -9.07 -6.40
CA SER A 151 35.33 -9.73 -5.94
C SER A 151 35.31 -9.93 -4.41
N PRO A 152 34.11 -10.02 -3.80
CA PRO A 152 33.57 -11.36 -3.49
C PRO A 152 32.07 -11.45 -3.84
N ASP A 153 31.65 -12.49 -4.56
CA ASP A 153 31.21 -13.80 -4.05
C ASP A 153 29.94 -13.72 -3.18
N ILE A 154 28.78 -13.92 -3.80
CA ILE A 154 27.67 -14.66 -3.19
C ILE A 154 27.15 -15.69 -4.19
N GLN A 155 27.43 -16.94 -3.84
CA GLN A 155 26.91 -18.17 -4.40
C GLN A 155 25.38 -18.33 -4.31
N ASN A 156 24.92 -19.18 -5.24
CA ASN A 156 23.78 -20.11 -5.16
C ASN A 156 22.37 -19.55 -5.34
N GLN A 157 21.74 -19.78 -6.51
CA GLN A 157 21.08 -21.01 -6.97
C GLN A 157 19.81 -21.37 -6.18
N ALA A 158 18.65 -21.30 -6.83
CA ALA A 158 17.90 -22.50 -7.26
C ALA A 158 16.49 -22.15 -7.78
N SER A 159 16.20 -22.63 -8.99
CA SER A 159 14.94 -23.30 -9.40
C SER A 159 13.64 -22.47 -9.37
N GLY A 160 12.98 -22.15 -10.49
CA GLY A 160 12.63 -23.05 -11.58
C GLY A 160 11.39 -23.87 -11.18
N ASN A 161 10.19 -23.41 -11.53
CA ASN A 161 9.12 -24.30 -12.00
C ASN A 161 8.03 -23.54 -12.77
N THR A 162 8.12 -23.63 -14.09
CA THR A 162 7.06 -23.36 -15.06
C THR A 162 6.20 -24.63 -15.18
N GLY A 163 4.93 -24.55 -14.79
CA GLY A 163 3.84 -25.36 -15.35
C GLY A 163 2.71 -24.36 -15.61
N ASP A 164 2.26 -24.08 -16.83
CA ASP A 164 1.81 -24.99 -17.88
C ASP A 164 0.87 -26.07 -17.34
N MET A 165 -0.38 -25.67 -17.11
CA MET A 165 -1.52 -26.57 -17.22
C MET A 165 -2.60 -25.86 -18.02
N ALA A 166 -2.82 -26.45 -19.18
CA ALA A 166 -3.76 -26.06 -20.21
C ALA A 166 -5.22 -26.13 -19.75
N LEU A 167 -6.02 -25.40 -20.54
CA LEU A 167 -7.42 -25.61 -20.85
C LEU A 167 -8.03 -26.94 -20.37
N GLU A 168 -9.15 -26.86 -19.67
CA GLU A 168 -10.31 -27.73 -19.95
C GLU A 168 -11.60 -27.04 -19.46
N THR A 169 -12.41 -26.58 -20.42
CA THR A 169 -13.86 -26.41 -20.28
C THR A 169 -14.52 -27.77 -20.15
N PRO A 170 -15.64 -27.87 -19.43
CA PRO A 170 -16.75 -28.61 -20.02
C PRO A 170 -18.09 -27.87 -19.96
N GLU A 171 -18.77 -28.01 -21.08
CA GLU A 171 -20.18 -27.75 -21.33
C GLU A 171 -21.08 -28.65 -20.47
N SER A 172 -22.15 -28.07 -19.93
CA SER A 172 -23.52 -28.62 -19.93
C SER A 172 -24.50 -27.60 -19.35
#